data_AF-A0A562CEA8-F1
#
_entry.id   AF-A0A562CEA8-F1
#
_cell.length_a   1.000
_cell.length_b   1.000
_cell.length_c   1.000
_cell.angle_alpha   90.00
_cell.angle_beta   90.00
_cell.angle_gamma   90.00
#
_symmetry.space_group_name_H-M   'P 1'
#
loop_
_entity.id
_entity.type
_entity.pdbx_description
1 polymer ?
#
loop_
_entity_poly.entity_id
_entity_poly.type
_entity_poly.pdbx_seq_one_letter_code
_entity_poly.pdbx_strand_id
1 'polypeptide(L)'
;MLHFSRKAVCVGAALLCVAPVLAACGEKTPEATDAQLLDLLGSRSTFIRSDAPLSISRSTVECVRLIANLDEDILKDMPAEMLGVMKTECRRELDNRLKDEAANPMGFQLAHFENSELAERITQLKESTDEANRQAEQERRQREEDEARASAERELEDLRTQYAAFVASIDERLSAARPLCDDWLSTQEALKQKDNWTNWAYRQPSSICTDDVEQIRAQAAQHLDALNSAEVSGSGTFYNFPKPYFGYASAEWFDEQSAKLNDDIAQMRSQLSQ
;
A
#
# COMPACT_ATOMS: atom_id res chain seq x y z
N MET A 1 -11.19 103.35 53.20
CA MET A 1 -11.27 103.54 51.72
C MET A 1 -9.90 103.24 51.13
N LEU A 2 -9.86 102.53 50.00
CA LEU A 2 -8.71 102.25 49.12
C LEU A 2 -7.67 101.25 49.66
N HIS A 3 -7.69 100.00 49.18
CA HIS A 3 -6.88 99.44 48.09
C HIS A 3 -5.40 99.26 48.42
N PHE A 4 -4.91 98.01 48.51
CA PHE A 4 -3.97 97.43 47.53
C PHE A 4 -3.71 95.92 47.77
N SER A 5 -3.62 95.18 46.65
CA SER A 5 -3.32 93.76 46.50
C SER A 5 -1.82 93.45 46.56
N ARG A 6 -1.46 92.19 46.94
CA ARG A 6 -0.73 91.16 46.14
C ARG A 6 -0.08 90.10 47.08
N LYS A 7 -0.51 88.83 47.00
CA LYS A 7 0.12 87.64 46.36
C LYS A 7 1.19 86.96 47.24
N ALA A 8 0.89 85.76 47.78
CA ALA A 8 1.21 84.40 47.25
C ALA A 8 2.57 83.91 47.80
N VAL A 9 2.76 82.69 48.29
CA VAL A 9 2.63 81.40 47.58
C VAL A 9 2.45 80.27 48.62
N CYS A 10 1.51 79.35 48.34
CA CYS A 10 1.34 78.08 49.05
C CYS A 10 2.14 76.95 48.38
N VAL A 11 2.61 76.05 49.25
CA VAL A 11 3.27 74.77 49.01
C VAL A 11 2.35 73.78 48.28
N GLY A 12 2.91 72.92 47.42
CA GLY A 12 2.19 71.77 46.87
C GLY A 12 3.13 70.74 46.24
N ALA A 13 3.25 69.59 46.90
CA ALA A 13 4.11 68.47 46.56
C ALA A 13 3.74 67.80 45.22
N ALA A 14 4.75 67.46 44.43
CA ALA A 14 4.61 66.67 43.20
C ALA A 14 4.43 65.18 43.56
N LEU A 15 3.22 64.65 43.35
CA LEU A 15 2.96 63.21 43.31
C LEU A 15 3.53 62.65 42.00
N LEU A 16 4.53 61.76 42.11
CA LEU A 16 4.90 60.82 41.06
C LEU A 16 3.78 59.77 40.90
N CYS A 17 2.93 59.93 39.90
CA CYS A 17 2.09 58.85 39.40
C CYS A 17 2.95 57.93 38.52
N VAL A 18 3.58 56.94 39.14
CA VAL A 18 4.06 55.74 38.43
C VAL A 18 2.80 54.94 38.07
N ALA A 19 2.33 55.11 36.84
CA ALA A 19 1.30 54.24 36.28
C ALA A 19 1.88 52.82 36.19
N PRO A 20 1.20 51.79 36.72
CA PRO A 20 1.59 50.41 36.46
C PRO A 20 1.31 50.14 34.98
N VAL A 21 2.37 49.95 34.20
CA VAL A 21 2.29 49.27 32.92
C VAL A 21 1.78 47.87 33.24
N LEU A 22 0.50 47.61 32.94
CA LEU A 22 -0.03 46.25 32.80
C LEU A 22 0.69 45.61 31.62
N ALA A 23 1.93 45.14 31.86
CA ALA A 23 2.51 44.12 31.03
C ALA A 23 1.55 42.94 31.10
N ALA A 24 1.03 42.54 29.94
CA ALA A 24 0.24 41.34 29.80
C ALA A 24 1.08 40.16 30.29
N CYS A 25 0.89 39.78 31.56
CA CYS A 25 1.25 38.48 32.08
C CYS A 25 0.26 37.47 31.49
N GLY A 26 0.36 37.22 30.18
CA GLY A 26 -0.20 36.00 29.63
C GLY A 26 0.53 34.84 30.30
N GLU A 27 -0.22 33.84 30.78
CA GLU A 27 0.39 32.58 31.21
C GLU A 27 1.36 32.13 30.11
N LYS A 28 2.62 31.90 30.50
CA LYS A 28 3.65 31.48 29.56
C LYS A 28 3.18 30.17 28.92
N THR A 29 3.06 30.14 27.59
CA THR A 29 2.75 28.92 26.85
C THR A 29 3.67 27.79 27.32
N PRO A 30 3.13 26.63 27.73
CA PRO A 30 3.94 25.50 28.15
C PRO A 30 4.98 25.16 27.09
N GLU A 31 6.22 24.92 27.53
CA GLU A 31 7.27 24.46 26.63
C GLU A 31 6.98 23.02 26.23
N ALA A 32 6.71 22.79 24.95
CA ALA A 32 6.51 21.45 24.38
C ALA A 32 7.41 21.27 23.17
N THR A 33 7.86 20.04 22.92
CA THR A 33 8.55 19.67 21.68
C THR A 33 7.54 19.47 20.54
N ASP A 34 8.01 19.47 19.29
CA ASP A 34 7.15 19.23 18.13
C ASP A 34 6.49 17.85 18.19
N ALA A 35 7.21 16.84 18.70
CA ALA A 35 6.65 15.50 18.94
C ALA A 35 5.51 15.53 19.95
N GLN A 36 5.65 16.29 21.04
CA GLN A 36 4.58 16.42 22.06
C GLN A 36 3.37 17.18 21.52
N LEU A 37 3.57 18.22 20.70
CA LEU A 37 2.47 18.92 20.03
C LEU A 37 1.77 18.01 19.00
N LEU A 38 2.54 17.17 18.29
CA LEU A 38 2.01 16.21 17.34
C LEU A 38 1.25 15.08 18.05
N ASP A 39 1.68 14.61 19.21
CA ASP A 39 0.93 13.65 20.02
C ASP A 39 -0.37 14.25 20.58
N LEU A 40 -0.32 15.52 21.01
CA LEU A 40 -1.49 16.22 21.54
C LEU A 40 -2.54 16.50 20.45
N LEU A 41 -2.11 16.98 19.27
CA LEU A 41 -2.99 17.52 18.22
C LEU A 41 -3.15 16.61 17.00
N GLY A 42 -2.23 15.66 16.84
CA GLY A 42 -2.24 14.72 15.74
C GLY A 42 -3.32 13.66 15.92
N SER A 43 -3.58 12.99 14.82
CA SER A 43 -4.30 11.72 14.81
C SER A 43 -3.68 10.82 13.76
N ARG A 44 -3.75 9.51 13.98
CA ARG A 44 -3.44 8.55 12.91
C ARG A 44 -4.65 8.53 11.99
N SER A 45 -4.40 8.60 10.69
CA SER A 45 -5.47 8.44 9.72
C SER A 45 -6.03 7.03 9.82
N THR A 46 -7.26 6.89 10.30
CA THR A 46 -7.95 5.60 10.40
C THR A 46 -8.22 4.98 9.04
N PHE A 47 -8.15 5.76 7.96
CA PHE A 47 -8.37 5.33 6.59
C PHE A 47 -7.10 4.85 5.87
N ILE A 48 -5.90 5.14 6.40
CA ILE A 48 -4.62 5.00 5.67
C ILE A 48 -3.71 3.91 6.28
N ARG A 49 -4.28 2.93 7.00
CA ARG A 49 -3.60 1.84 7.75
C ARG A 49 -3.21 2.23 9.19
N SER A 50 -3.09 1.22 10.05
CA SER A 50 -2.81 1.36 11.48
C SER A 50 -1.40 1.85 11.82
N ASP A 51 -0.47 1.74 10.86
CA ASP A 51 0.93 2.15 10.94
C ASP A 51 1.18 3.56 10.38
N ALA A 52 0.12 4.28 9.98
CA ALA A 52 0.27 5.63 9.48
C ALA A 52 0.89 6.55 10.56
N PRO A 53 1.90 7.37 10.21
CA PRO A 53 2.45 8.37 11.12
C PRO A 53 1.37 9.37 11.56
N LEU A 54 1.58 9.98 12.73
CA LEU A 54 0.70 11.05 13.21
C LEU A 54 0.80 12.27 12.29
N SER A 55 -0.33 12.89 12.00
CA SER A 55 -0.39 14.22 11.36
C SER A 55 -1.50 15.04 12.02
N ILE A 56 -1.31 16.35 12.04
CA ILE A 56 -2.33 17.29 12.50
C ILE A 56 -3.34 17.47 11.38
N SER A 57 -4.61 17.22 11.70
CA SER A 57 -5.69 17.36 10.73
C SER A 57 -5.81 18.82 10.25
N ARG A 58 -6.33 18.99 9.03
CA ARG A 58 -6.56 20.33 8.47
C ARG A 58 -7.54 21.14 9.33
N SER A 59 -8.62 20.53 9.81
CA SER A 59 -9.59 21.20 10.67
C SER A 59 -8.98 21.64 11.99
N THR A 60 -8.08 20.84 12.59
CA THR A 60 -7.37 21.22 13.82
C THR A 60 -6.52 22.46 13.59
N VAL A 61 -5.76 22.54 12.48
CA VAL A 61 -4.97 23.73 12.17
C VAL A 61 -5.86 24.95 11.87
N GLU A 62 -6.92 24.78 11.09
CA GLU A 62 -7.89 25.85 10.81
C GLU A 62 -8.51 26.40 12.10
N CYS A 63 -8.87 25.52 13.05
CA CYS A 63 -9.40 25.93 14.34
C CYS A 63 -8.38 26.71 15.18
N VAL A 64 -7.14 26.24 15.26
CA VAL A 64 -6.07 26.91 16.01
C VAL A 64 -5.76 28.28 15.41
N ARG A 65 -5.67 28.40 14.08
CA ARG A 65 -5.46 29.68 13.39
C ARG A 65 -6.63 30.65 13.60
N LEU A 66 -7.86 30.13 13.56
CA LEU A 66 -9.07 30.91 13.76
C LEU A 66 -9.15 31.53 15.16
N ILE A 67 -8.89 30.75 16.21
CA ILE A 67 -8.96 31.25 17.59
C ILE A 67 -7.79 32.17 17.95
N ALA A 68 -6.63 31.98 17.32
CA ALA A 68 -5.45 32.84 17.46
C ALA A 68 -5.50 34.10 16.56
N ASN A 69 -6.59 34.29 15.82
CA ASN A 69 -6.80 35.44 14.92
C ASN A 69 -5.75 35.57 13.81
N LEU A 70 -5.17 34.45 13.34
CA LEU A 70 -4.18 34.47 12.25
C LEU A 70 -4.79 34.70 10.86
N ASP A 71 -6.10 34.49 10.72
CA ASP A 71 -6.81 34.54 9.43
C ASP A 71 -7.80 35.73 9.33
N GLU A 72 -7.62 36.79 10.14
CA GLU A 72 -8.53 37.95 10.16
C GLU A 72 -8.72 38.60 8.79
N ASP A 73 -7.64 38.75 8.00
CA ASP A 73 -7.70 39.34 6.67
C ASP A 73 -8.55 38.52 5.67
N ILE A 74 -8.58 37.19 5.85
CA ILE A 74 -9.34 36.26 5.01
C ILE A 74 -10.81 36.25 5.45
N LEU A 75 -11.06 36.43 6.75
CA LEU A 75 -12.39 36.34 7.37
C LEU A 75 -13.10 37.69 7.56
N LYS A 76 -12.49 38.80 7.11
CA LYS A 76 -13.01 40.17 7.30
C LYS A 76 -14.45 40.41 6.81
N ASP A 77 -14.89 39.67 5.80
CA ASP A 77 -16.23 39.80 5.22
C ASP A 77 -17.25 38.84 5.88
N MET A 78 -16.81 38.03 6.84
CA MET A 78 -17.68 37.09 7.57
C MET A 78 -18.51 37.81 8.63
N PRO A 79 -19.82 37.55 8.73
CA PRO A 79 -20.65 38.09 9.81
C PRO A 79 -20.11 37.70 11.19
N ALA A 80 -20.12 38.65 12.13
CA ALA A 80 -19.56 38.46 13.48
C ALA A 80 -20.23 37.31 14.24
N GLU A 81 -21.53 37.11 14.04
CA GLU A 81 -22.29 36.00 14.64
C GLU A 81 -21.77 34.65 14.14
N MET A 82 -21.51 34.52 12.83
CA MET A 82 -21.00 33.30 12.22
C MET A 82 -19.58 33.00 12.67
N LEU A 83 -18.71 34.04 12.69
CA LEU A 83 -17.35 33.93 13.19
C LEU A 83 -17.32 33.53 14.67
N GLY A 84 -18.22 34.09 15.48
CA GLY A 84 -18.39 33.76 16.88
C GLY A 84 -18.79 32.31 17.12
N VAL A 85 -19.72 31.77 16.31
CA VAL A 85 -20.10 30.35 16.34
C VAL A 85 -18.90 29.47 16.00
N MET A 86 -18.20 29.73 14.90
CA MET A 86 -17.03 28.93 14.48
C MET A 86 -15.93 28.93 15.55
N LYS A 87 -15.59 30.10 16.11
CA LYS A 87 -14.61 30.19 17.21
C LYS A 87 -15.07 29.40 18.44
N THR A 88 -16.36 29.45 18.77
CA THR A 88 -16.92 28.69 19.91
C THR A 88 -16.82 27.18 19.68
N GLU A 89 -17.11 26.71 18.47
CA GLU A 89 -16.98 25.30 18.13
C GLU A 89 -15.53 24.82 18.18
N CYS A 90 -14.60 25.59 17.62
CA CYS A 90 -13.17 25.30 17.70
C CYS A 90 -12.66 25.29 19.14
N ARG A 91 -13.09 26.25 19.97
CA ARG A 91 -12.78 26.27 21.41
C ARG A 91 -13.28 25.02 22.11
N ARG A 92 -14.51 24.59 21.82
CA ARG A 92 -15.10 23.37 22.40
C ARG A 92 -14.35 22.11 21.98
N GLU A 93 -13.96 22.00 20.71
CA GLU A 93 -13.20 20.85 20.21
C GLU A 93 -11.83 20.76 20.87
N LEU A 94 -11.09 21.87 20.92
CA LEU A 94 -9.78 21.93 21.59
C LEU A 94 -9.91 21.67 23.09
N ASP A 95 -10.86 22.30 23.77
CA ASP A 95 -11.11 22.09 25.21
C ASP A 95 -11.40 20.62 25.52
N ASN A 96 -12.22 19.95 24.70
CA ASN A 96 -12.49 18.52 24.87
C ASN A 96 -11.22 17.65 24.72
N ARG A 97 -10.34 18.00 23.79
CA ARG A 97 -9.05 17.31 23.59
C ARG A 97 -8.09 17.58 24.75
N LEU A 98 -8.05 18.81 25.27
CA LEU A 98 -7.15 19.22 26.35
C LEU A 98 -7.53 18.67 27.72
N LYS A 99 -8.79 18.26 27.92
CA LYS A 99 -9.27 17.60 29.15
C LYS A 99 -8.72 16.20 29.35
N ASP A 100 -8.23 15.56 28.31
CA ASP A 100 -7.55 14.27 28.45
C ASP A 100 -6.15 14.48 29.01
N GLU A 101 -5.99 14.30 30.32
CA GLU A 101 -4.70 14.45 31.02
C GLU A 101 -3.61 13.53 30.48
N ALA A 102 -3.97 12.35 29.95
CA ALA A 102 -3.01 11.42 29.37
C ALA A 102 -2.49 11.93 28.02
N ALA A 103 -3.35 12.56 27.22
CA ALA A 103 -2.97 13.19 25.97
C ALA A 103 -2.34 14.59 26.14
N ASN A 104 -2.59 15.24 27.27
CA ASN A 104 -2.10 16.60 27.60
C ASN A 104 -1.22 16.63 28.88
N PRO A 105 -0.10 15.89 28.92
CA PRO A 105 0.79 15.88 30.10
C PRO A 105 1.51 17.22 30.30
N MET A 106 1.50 18.09 29.30
CA MET A 106 2.16 19.40 29.32
C MET A 106 1.30 20.49 29.97
N GLY A 107 0.04 20.19 30.30
CA GLY A 107 -0.86 21.15 30.94
C GLY A 107 -1.27 22.31 30.03
N PHE A 108 -1.40 22.06 28.72
CA PHE A 108 -1.95 23.08 27.83
C PHE A 108 -3.39 23.42 28.20
N GLN A 109 -3.70 24.71 28.23
CA GLN A 109 -5.04 25.24 28.42
C GLN A 109 -5.50 25.91 27.13
N LEU A 110 -6.81 26.08 26.99
CA LEU A 110 -7.41 26.71 25.82
C LEU A 110 -6.82 28.10 25.53
N ALA A 111 -6.55 28.89 26.58
CA ALA A 111 -5.96 30.22 26.45
C ALA A 111 -4.60 30.23 25.73
N HIS A 112 -3.81 29.16 25.86
CA HIS A 112 -2.51 29.06 25.16
C HIS A 112 -2.68 28.96 23.65
N PHE A 113 -3.79 28.40 23.15
CA PHE A 113 -4.05 28.29 21.71
C PHE A 113 -4.61 29.56 21.09
N GLU A 114 -4.96 30.57 21.89
CA GLU A 114 -5.27 31.91 21.40
C GLU A 114 -3.99 32.73 21.12
N ASN A 115 -2.81 32.19 21.45
CA ASN A 115 -1.52 32.78 21.14
C ASN A 115 -1.12 32.52 19.67
N SER A 116 -0.83 33.59 18.93
CA SER A 116 -0.41 33.55 17.52
C SER A 116 0.87 32.75 17.29
N GLU A 117 1.85 32.82 18.19
CA GLU A 117 3.12 32.10 18.06
C GLU A 117 2.94 30.58 18.14
N LEU A 118 2.11 30.10 19.08
CA LEU A 118 1.79 28.68 19.17
C LEU A 118 1.02 28.21 17.93
N ALA A 119 0.08 29.03 17.44
CA ALA A 119 -0.71 28.72 16.26
C ALA A 119 0.12 28.67 14.97
N GLU A 120 1.08 29.57 14.80
CA GLU A 120 2.05 29.54 13.69
C GLU A 120 2.92 28.30 13.76
N ARG A 121 3.45 27.95 14.94
CA ARG A 121 4.23 26.74 15.13
C ARG A 121 3.45 25.47 14.80
N ILE A 122 2.19 25.38 15.23
CA ILE A 122 1.30 24.26 14.89
C ILE A 122 1.04 24.19 13.38
N THR A 123 0.90 25.34 12.71
CA THR A 123 0.74 25.41 11.25
C THR A 123 1.99 24.85 10.55
N GLN A 124 3.18 25.30 10.94
CA GLN A 124 4.46 24.82 10.38
C GLN A 124 4.70 23.34 10.66
N LEU A 125 4.31 22.87 11.85
CA LEU A 125 4.39 21.46 12.23
C LEU A 125 3.49 20.60 11.33
N LYS A 126 2.30 21.08 10.97
CA LYS A 126 1.45 20.38 10.00
C LYS A 126 2.11 20.30 8.63
N GLU A 127 2.62 21.41 8.11
CA GLU A 127 3.24 21.43 6.78
C GLU A 127 4.44 20.47 6.68
N SER A 128 5.31 20.52 7.69
CA SER A 128 6.48 19.63 7.77
C SER A 128 6.11 18.15 7.89
N THR A 129 5.11 17.82 8.73
CA THR A 129 4.64 16.43 8.87
C THR A 129 3.92 15.93 7.63
N ASP A 130 3.12 16.76 6.96
CA ASP A 130 2.46 16.38 5.70
C ASP A 130 3.47 16.17 4.55
N GLU A 131 4.53 16.96 4.47
CA GLU A 131 5.62 16.75 3.50
C GLU A 131 6.39 15.45 3.80
N ALA A 132 6.80 15.25 5.06
CA ALA A 132 7.50 14.02 5.45
C ALA A 132 6.65 12.77 5.18
N ASN A 133 5.34 12.83 5.46
CA ASN A 133 4.41 11.73 5.19
C ASN A 133 4.23 11.48 3.69
N ARG A 134 4.18 12.54 2.86
CA ARG A 134 4.13 12.39 1.40
C ARG A 134 5.40 11.74 0.85
N GLN A 135 6.58 12.15 1.33
CA GLN A 135 7.85 11.55 0.92
C GLN A 135 7.94 10.08 1.35
N ALA A 136 7.60 9.76 2.60
CA ALA A 136 7.61 8.39 3.10
C ALA A 136 6.66 7.47 2.33
N GLU A 137 5.46 7.94 2.00
CA GLU A 137 4.49 7.19 1.19
C GLU A 137 4.98 7.01 -0.26
N GLN A 138 5.59 8.03 -0.86
CA GLN A 138 6.20 7.92 -2.19
C GLN A 138 7.33 6.89 -2.22
N GLU A 139 8.26 6.97 -1.26
CA GLU A 139 9.34 5.99 -1.13
C GLU A 139 8.80 4.58 -0.91
N ARG A 140 7.75 4.43 -0.08
CA ARG A 140 7.14 3.12 0.15
C ARG A 140 6.53 2.57 -1.13
N ARG A 141 5.77 3.38 -1.87
CA ARG A 141 5.18 2.98 -3.16
C ARG A 141 6.26 2.60 -4.17
N GLN A 142 7.35 3.36 -4.24
CA GLN A 142 8.47 3.03 -5.10
C GLN A 142 9.09 1.69 -4.72
N ARG A 143 9.32 1.44 -3.43
CA ARG A 143 9.82 0.15 -2.93
C ARG A 143 8.88 -1.00 -3.29
N GLU A 144 7.58 -0.85 -3.05
CA GLU A 144 6.56 -1.86 -3.38
C GLU A 144 6.49 -2.13 -4.90
N GLU A 145 6.61 -1.08 -5.72
CA GLU A 145 6.64 -1.18 -7.19
C GLU A 145 7.91 -1.88 -7.68
N ASP A 146 9.07 -1.51 -7.16
CA ASP A 146 10.36 -2.15 -7.48
C ASP A 146 10.36 -3.63 -7.07
N GLU A 147 9.83 -3.96 -5.90
CA GLU A 147 9.70 -5.34 -5.41
C GLU A 147 8.74 -6.17 -6.27
N ALA A 148 7.58 -5.61 -6.63
CA ALA A 148 6.61 -6.28 -7.48
C ALA A 148 7.18 -6.54 -8.89
N ARG A 149 7.87 -5.55 -9.46
CA ARG A 149 8.55 -5.69 -10.75
C ARG A 149 9.63 -6.75 -10.70
N ALA A 150 10.52 -6.68 -9.70
CA ALA A 150 11.59 -7.66 -9.53
C ALA A 150 11.06 -9.08 -9.26
N SER A 151 9.88 -9.22 -8.64
CA SER A 151 9.21 -10.51 -8.50
C SER A 151 8.72 -11.07 -9.83
N ALA A 152 8.06 -10.23 -10.66
CA ALA A 152 7.60 -10.65 -11.98
C ALA A 152 8.77 -10.98 -12.93
N GLU A 153 9.88 -10.22 -12.86
CA GLU A 153 11.09 -10.48 -13.64
C GLU A 153 11.72 -11.83 -13.25
N ARG A 154 11.79 -12.13 -11.95
CA ARG A 154 12.26 -13.45 -11.46
C ARG A 154 11.35 -14.59 -11.93
N GLU A 155 10.03 -14.40 -11.88
CA GLU A 155 9.09 -15.42 -12.36
C GLU A 155 9.23 -15.67 -13.87
N LEU A 156 9.41 -14.62 -14.67
CA LEU A 156 9.65 -14.75 -16.11
C LEU A 156 10.94 -15.53 -16.40
N GLU A 157 12.02 -15.23 -15.69
CA GLU A 157 13.31 -15.92 -15.88
C GLU A 157 13.29 -17.38 -15.42
N ASP A 158 12.63 -17.66 -14.31
CA ASP A 158 12.40 -19.03 -13.83
C ASP A 158 11.58 -19.82 -14.87
N LEU A 159 10.52 -19.23 -15.40
CA LEU A 159 9.70 -19.87 -16.44
C LEU A 159 10.49 -20.11 -17.73
N ARG A 160 11.33 -19.16 -18.16
CA ARG A 160 12.24 -19.35 -19.31
C ARG A 160 13.18 -20.52 -19.08
N THR A 161 13.80 -20.60 -17.90
CA THR A 161 14.74 -21.66 -17.54
C THR A 161 14.05 -23.03 -17.54
N GLN A 162 12.91 -23.14 -16.87
CA GLN A 162 12.13 -24.37 -16.81
C GLN A 162 11.68 -24.82 -18.22
N TYR A 163 11.22 -23.87 -19.04
CA TYR A 163 10.72 -24.19 -20.36
C TYR A 163 11.84 -24.53 -21.35
N ALA A 164 12.98 -23.85 -21.28
CA ALA A 164 14.18 -24.22 -22.04
C ALA A 164 14.67 -25.62 -21.70
N ALA A 165 14.66 -25.98 -20.41
CA ALA A 165 14.99 -27.34 -19.97
C ALA A 165 13.98 -28.38 -20.51
N PHE A 166 12.68 -28.06 -20.51
CA PHE A 166 11.66 -28.91 -21.12
C PHE A 166 11.93 -29.12 -22.61
N VAL A 167 12.12 -28.04 -23.38
CA VAL A 167 12.41 -28.09 -24.84
C VAL A 167 13.65 -28.95 -25.11
N ALA A 168 14.71 -28.80 -24.30
CA ALA A 168 15.92 -29.61 -24.44
C ALA A 168 15.69 -31.10 -24.14
N SER A 169 14.72 -31.43 -23.27
CA SER A 169 14.38 -32.80 -22.88
C SER A 169 13.30 -33.48 -23.75
N ILE A 170 12.71 -32.74 -24.71
CA ILE A 170 11.49 -33.19 -25.39
C ILE A 170 11.72 -34.49 -26.18
N ASP A 171 12.87 -34.60 -26.85
CA ASP A 171 13.23 -35.76 -27.66
C ASP A 171 13.48 -37.00 -26.81
N GLU A 172 14.10 -36.84 -25.64
CA GLU A 172 14.32 -37.92 -24.68
C GLU A 172 12.97 -38.44 -24.18
N ARG A 173 12.06 -37.54 -23.79
CA ARG A 173 10.71 -37.88 -23.31
C ARG A 173 9.89 -38.60 -24.37
N LEU A 174 9.91 -38.11 -25.61
CA LEU A 174 9.26 -38.74 -26.76
C LEU A 174 9.85 -40.13 -27.05
N SER A 175 11.18 -40.26 -26.99
CA SER A 175 11.84 -41.55 -27.17
C SER A 175 11.50 -42.54 -26.05
N ALA A 176 11.30 -42.08 -24.82
CA ALA A 176 10.86 -42.90 -23.70
C ALA A 176 9.38 -43.31 -23.78
N ALA A 177 8.52 -42.44 -24.32
CA ALA A 177 7.10 -42.71 -24.49
C ALA A 177 6.81 -43.70 -25.65
N ARG A 178 7.61 -43.67 -26.71
CA ARG A 178 7.41 -44.52 -27.90
C ARG A 178 7.26 -46.02 -27.60
N PRO A 179 8.15 -46.68 -26.83
CA PRO A 179 7.97 -48.09 -26.51
C PRO A 179 6.71 -48.36 -25.68
N LEU A 180 6.26 -47.41 -24.84
CA LEU A 180 5.00 -47.53 -24.10
C LEU A 180 3.80 -47.49 -25.05
N CYS A 181 3.82 -46.61 -26.05
CA CYS A 181 2.78 -46.56 -27.07
C CYS A 181 2.71 -47.86 -27.89
N ASP A 182 3.86 -48.39 -28.31
CA ASP A 182 3.92 -49.66 -29.05
C ASP A 182 3.43 -50.84 -28.19
N ASP A 183 3.79 -50.88 -26.90
CA ASP A 183 3.36 -51.89 -25.95
C ASP A 183 1.85 -51.80 -25.66
N TRP A 184 1.33 -50.58 -25.53
CA TRP A 184 -0.10 -50.34 -25.37
C TRP A 184 -0.89 -50.85 -26.58
N LEU A 185 -0.48 -50.50 -27.80
CA LEU A 185 -1.15 -50.93 -29.04
C LEU A 185 -1.10 -52.45 -29.23
N SER A 186 0.06 -53.06 -28.98
CA SER A 186 0.20 -54.52 -29.10
C SER A 186 -0.59 -55.28 -28.03
N THR A 187 -0.62 -54.79 -26.79
CA THR A 187 -1.42 -55.37 -25.70
C THR A 187 -2.91 -55.24 -25.97
N GLN A 188 -3.35 -54.09 -26.51
CA GLN A 188 -4.74 -53.89 -26.92
C GLN A 188 -5.17 -54.88 -28.01
N GLU A 189 -4.37 -55.06 -29.05
CA GLU A 189 -4.68 -55.99 -30.14
C GLU A 189 -4.74 -57.44 -29.64
N ALA A 190 -3.81 -57.84 -28.75
CA ALA A 190 -3.85 -59.15 -28.11
C ALA A 190 -5.14 -59.36 -27.30
N LEU A 191 -5.60 -58.33 -26.55
CA LEU A 191 -6.85 -58.39 -25.82
C LEU A 191 -8.05 -58.53 -26.75
N LYS A 192 -8.08 -57.75 -27.83
CA LYS A 192 -9.16 -57.79 -28.83
C LYS A 192 -9.26 -59.15 -29.52
N GLN A 193 -8.14 -59.83 -29.73
CA GLN A 193 -8.11 -61.20 -30.28
C GLN A 193 -8.63 -62.24 -29.29
N LYS A 194 -8.36 -62.04 -27.99
CA LYS A 194 -8.85 -62.92 -26.91
C LYS A 194 -10.34 -62.72 -26.64
N ASP A 195 -10.79 -61.48 -26.54
CA ASP A 195 -12.16 -61.06 -26.30
C ASP A 195 -12.45 -59.75 -27.04
N ASN A 196 -13.22 -59.82 -28.12
CA ASN A 196 -13.57 -58.66 -28.94
C ASN A 196 -14.64 -57.75 -28.32
N TRP A 197 -15.21 -58.11 -27.15
CA TRP A 197 -16.19 -57.32 -26.41
C TRP A 197 -15.60 -56.61 -25.19
N THR A 198 -14.30 -56.75 -24.92
CA THR A 198 -13.64 -56.02 -23.82
C THR A 198 -13.74 -54.50 -24.03
N ASN A 199 -13.90 -53.76 -22.93
CA ASN A 199 -13.91 -52.29 -22.95
C ASN A 199 -12.61 -51.71 -23.53
N TRP A 200 -11.51 -52.46 -23.52
CA TRP A 200 -10.22 -52.05 -24.11
C TRP A 200 -10.21 -52.08 -25.63
N ALA A 201 -11.07 -52.87 -26.29
CA ALA A 201 -11.03 -53.08 -27.74
C ALA A 201 -11.31 -51.81 -28.56
N TYR A 202 -11.97 -50.82 -27.95
CA TYR A 202 -12.37 -49.56 -28.59
C TYR A 202 -11.80 -48.32 -27.91
N ARG A 203 -11.06 -48.50 -26.80
CA ARG A 203 -10.41 -47.38 -26.11
C ARG A 203 -9.33 -46.79 -27.03
N GLN A 204 -9.19 -45.48 -27.04
CA GLN A 204 -8.12 -44.82 -27.77
C GLN A 204 -6.86 -44.75 -26.88
N PRO A 205 -5.65 -44.80 -27.46
CA PRO A 205 -4.44 -44.57 -26.70
C PRO A 205 -4.39 -43.14 -26.16
N SER A 206 -3.48 -42.89 -25.22
CA SER A 206 -3.18 -41.52 -24.78
C SER A 206 -2.72 -40.67 -25.97
N SER A 207 -3.01 -39.37 -25.93
CA SER A 207 -2.69 -38.47 -27.05
C SER A 207 -1.19 -38.36 -27.31
N ILE A 208 -0.32 -38.64 -26.33
CA ILE A 208 1.13 -38.78 -26.56
C ILE A 208 1.49 -39.85 -27.61
N CYS A 209 0.60 -40.82 -27.86
CA CYS A 209 0.75 -41.86 -28.88
C CYS A 209 0.08 -41.54 -30.22
N THR A 210 -0.74 -40.49 -30.28
CA THR A 210 -1.50 -40.10 -31.48
C THR A 210 -1.09 -38.75 -32.06
N ASP A 211 -0.49 -37.90 -31.24
CA ASP A 211 -0.14 -36.54 -31.60
C ASP A 211 1.09 -36.50 -32.52
N ASP A 212 1.13 -35.51 -33.41
CA ASP A 212 2.27 -35.29 -34.30
C ASP A 212 3.44 -34.72 -33.50
N VAL A 213 4.49 -35.52 -33.39
CA VAL A 213 5.73 -35.17 -32.69
C VAL A 213 6.35 -33.87 -33.23
N GLU A 214 6.27 -33.63 -34.53
CA GLU A 214 6.79 -32.40 -35.13
C GLU A 214 5.95 -31.18 -34.73
N GLN A 215 4.63 -31.37 -34.57
CA GLN A 215 3.75 -30.31 -34.07
C GLN A 215 4.07 -29.97 -32.61
N ILE A 216 4.30 -30.97 -31.76
CA ILE A 216 4.67 -30.75 -30.35
C ILE A 216 6.00 -29.99 -30.25
N ARG A 217 7.01 -30.39 -31.04
CA ARG A 217 8.31 -29.69 -31.10
C ARG A 217 8.16 -28.25 -31.57
N ALA A 218 7.40 -28.03 -32.65
CA ALA A 218 7.19 -26.70 -33.22
C ALA A 218 6.47 -25.78 -32.22
N GLN A 219 5.44 -26.29 -31.52
CA GLN A 219 4.75 -25.54 -30.47
C GLN A 219 5.68 -25.21 -29.30
N ALA A 220 6.47 -26.18 -28.84
CA ALA A 220 7.43 -25.96 -27.75
C ALA A 220 8.49 -24.92 -28.13
N ALA A 221 9.04 -24.96 -29.36
CA ALA A 221 9.97 -23.93 -29.83
C ALA A 221 9.30 -22.55 -29.90
N GLN A 222 8.08 -22.47 -30.45
CA GLN A 222 7.33 -21.21 -30.54
C GLN A 222 7.03 -20.60 -29.17
N HIS A 223 6.66 -21.42 -28.18
CA HIS A 223 6.42 -20.96 -26.82
C HIS A 223 7.69 -20.47 -26.13
N LEU A 224 8.83 -21.12 -26.37
CA LEU A 224 10.12 -20.66 -25.85
C LEU A 224 10.51 -19.31 -26.48
N ASP A 225 10.34 -19.14 -27.79
CA ASP A 225 10.60 -17.86 -28.46
C ASP A 225 9.70 -16.74 -27.93
N ALA A 226 8.42 -17.05 -27.68
CA ALA A 226 7.48 -16.10 -27.07
C ALA A 226 7.93 -15.70 -25.66
N LEU A 227 8.39 -16.64 -24.83
CA LEU A 227 8.92 -16.36 -23.50
C LEU A 227 10.21 -15.54 -23.56
N ASN A 228 11.13 -15.87 -24.48
CA ASN A 228 12.39 -15.15 -24.66
C ASN A 228 12.16 -13.70 -25.12
N SER A 229 11.09 -13.47 -25.88
CA SER A 229 10.70 -12.13 -26.35
C SER A 229 9.77 -11.40 -25.37
N ALA A 230 9.27 -12.07 -24.33
CA ALA A 230 8.37 -11.47 -23.36
C ALA A 230 9.12 -10.46 -22.48
N GLU A 231 8.43 -9.38 -22.12
CA GLU A 231 8.91 -8.39 -21.17
C GLU A 231 7.87 -8.23 -20.07
N VAL A 232 8.35 -7.93 -18.86
CA VAL A 232 7.48 -7.57 -17.75
C VAL A 232 6.91 -6.18 -18.02
N SER A 233 5.58 -6.07 -17.97
CA SER A 233 4.86 -4.82 -18.18
C SER A 233 3.82 -4.62 -17.08
N GLY A 234 3.49 -3.37 -16.79
CA GLY A 234 2.59 -3.03 -15.69
C GLY A 234 2.93 -1.70 -15.03
N SER A 235 2.24 -1.41 -13.94
CA SER A 235 2.45 -0.21 -13.13
C SER A 235 1.99 -0.43 -11.69
N GLY A 236 2.63 0.26 -10.74
CA GLY A 236 2.34 0.09 -9.32
C GLY A 236 2.66 -1.34 -8.88
N THR A 237 1.69 -2.05 -8.30
CA THR A 237 1.90 -3.44 -7.84
C THR A 237 1.40 -4.50 -8.84
N PHE A 238 0.96 -4.08 -10.03
CA PHE A 238 0.35 -4.96 -11.02
C PHE A 238 1.29 -5.16 -12.22
N TYR A 239 2.37 -5.91 -12.00
CA TYR A 239 3.26 -6.36 -13.07
C TYR A 239 2.91 -7.77 -13.52
N ASN A 240 2.95 -7.98 -14.85
CA ASN A 240 2.70 -9.27 -15.45
C ASN A 240 3.46 -9.40 -16.78
N PHE A 241 3.45 -10.60 -17.34
CA PHE A 241 4.00 -10.90 -18.65
C PHE A 241 3.10 -11.92 -19.36
N PRO A 242 3.09 -11.97 -20.70
CA PRO A 242 2.31 -12.95 -21.43
C PRO A 242 2.86 -14.36 -21.20
N LYS A 243 2.12 -15.16 -20.41
CA LYS A 243 2.41 -16.58 -20.20
C LYS A 243 1.74 -17.39 -21.31
N PRO A 244 2.49 -18.06 -22.20
CA PRO A 244 1.89 -18.95 -23.18
C PRO A 244 1.19 -20.12 -22.47
N TYR A 245 0.04 -20.52 -23.00
CA TYR A 245 -0.60 -21.74 -22.55
C TYR A 245 0.17 -22.94 -23.11
N PHE A 246 0.88 -23.65 -22.24
CA PHE A 246 1.76 -24.74 -22.66
C PHE A 246 1.03 -26.01 -23.12
N GLY A 247 -0.21 -26.23 -22.66
CA GLY A 247 -1.03 -27.36 -23.08
C GLY A 247 -0.30 -28.71 -23.02
N TYR A 248 -0.25 -29.40 -24.16
CA TYR A 248 0.44 -30.69 -24.35
C TYR A 248 1.97 -30.58 -24.45
N ALA A 249 2.51 -29.37 -24.50
CA ALA A 249 3.94 -29.09 -24.57
C ALA A 249 4.47 -28.64 -23.21
N SER A 250 4.27 -29.47 -22.17
CA SER A 250 4.85 -29.27 -20.83
C SER A 250 5.43 -30.58 -20.26
N ALA A 251 6.46 -30.47 -19.41
CA ALA A 251 7.10 -31.63 -18.79
C ALA A 251 6.11 -32.45 -17.95
N GLU A 252 5.29 -31.77 -17.15
CA GLU A 252 4.26 -32.37 -16.29
C GLU A 252 3.27 -33.20 -17.12
N TRP A 253 2.79 -32.66 -18.23
CA TRP A 253 1.85 -33.38 -19.09
C TRP A 253 2.47 -34.66 -19.66
N PHE A 254 3.74 -34.62 -20.09
CA PHE A 254 4.46 -35.79 -20.59
C PHE A 254 4.61 -36.87 -19.52
N ASP A 255 4.93 -36.47 -18.27
CA ASP A 255 5.07 -37.39 -17.14
C ASP A 255 3.72 -38.03 -16.79
N GLU A 256 2.64 -37.25 -16.77
CA GLU A 256 1.29 -37.75 -16.54
C GLU A 256 0.81 -38.73 -17.61
N GLN A 257 1.02 -38.42 -18.90
CA GLN A 257 0.63 -39.32 -19.99
C GLN A 257 1.42 -40.63 -19.95
N SER A 258 2.71 -40.56 -19.65
CA SER A 258 3.57 -41.75 -19.53
C SER A 258 3.15 -42.64 -18.35
N ALA A 259 2.80 -42.04 -17.21
CA ALA A 259 2.29 -42.77 -16.06
C ALA A 259 0.95 -43.46 -16.37
N LYS A 260 0.04 -42.76 -17.07
CA LYS A 260 -1.25 -43.31 -17.50
C LYS A 260 -1.11 -44.48 -18.47
N LEU A 261 -0.18 -44.40 -19.43
CA LEU A 261 0.09 -45.50 -20.36
C LEU A 261 0.57 -46.75 -19.63
N ASN A 262 1.48 -46.60 -18.67
CA ASN A 262 1.97 -47.72 -17.86
C ASN A 262 0.84 -48.40 -17.07
N ASP A 263 -0.04 -47.60 -16.45
CA ASP A 263 -1.19 -48.12 -15.71
C ASP A 263 -2.18 -48.86 -16.64
N ASP A 264 -2.53 -48.27 -17.78
CA ASP A 264 -3.40 -48.90 -18.78
C ASP A 264 -2.80 -50.23 -19.29
N ILE A 265 -1.50 -50.29 -19.60
CA ILE A 265 -0.80 -51.52 -20.01
C ILE A 265 -0.88 -52.59 -18.92
N ALA A 266 -0.62 -52.23 -17.66
CA ALA A 266 -0.67 -53.16 -16.53
C ALA A 266 -2.08 -53.75 -16.35
N GLN A 267 -3.11 -52.90 -16.43
CA GLN A 267 -4.50 -53.33 -16.35
C GLN A 267 -4.86 -54.27 -17.51
N MET A 268 -4.48 -53.93 -18.74
CA MET A 268 -4.74 -54.77 -19.91
C MET A 268 -4.07 -56.15 -19.80
N ARG A 269 -2.81 -56.20 -19.37
CA ARG A 269 -2.08 -57.46 -19.16
C ARG A 269 -2.71 -58.33 -18.07
N SER A 270 -3.22 -57.72 -17.01
CA SER A 270 -3.93 -58.48 -15.96
C SER A 270 -5.16 -59.22 -16.52
N GLN A 271 -5.89 -58.63 -17.47
CA GLN A 271 -7.03 -59.26 -18.13
C GLN A 271 -6.62 -60.34 -19.14
N LEU A 272 -5.46 -60.18 -19.80
CA LEU A 272 -4.90 -61.24 -20.64
C LEU A 272 -4.55 -62.50 -19.83
N SER A 273 -4.19 -62.36 -18.56
CA SER A 273 -3.81 -63.47 -17.69
C SER A 273 -4.94 -64.26 -17.04
N GLN A 274 -6.19 -63.77 -17.11
CA GLN A 274 -7.39 -64.42 -16.54
C GLN A 274 -8.04 -65.40 -17.51
#